data_AF-A0A9E6RV07-F1
#
_entry.id   AF-A0A9E6RV07-F1
#
_cell.length_a   1.000
_cell.length_b   1.000
_cell.length_c   1.000
_cell.angle_alpha   90.00
_cell.angle_beta   90.00
_cell.angle_gamma   90.00
#
_symmetry.space_group_name_H-M   'P 1'
#
loop_
_entity.id
_entity.type
_entity.pdbx_description
1 polymer ?
#
loop_
_entity_poly.entity_id
_entity_poly.type
_entity_poly.pdbx_seq_one_letter_code
_entity_poly.pdbx_strand_id
1 'polypeptide(L)'
;MKNQINLTWNKLTDIEKQILLKIAQNNQPLSREEIKDLLSLSSTDIINGIQSLTRRYLLTKSKSQKTVFHISRIMKEYCQHW
;
A
#
# COMPACT_ATOMS: atom_id res chain seq x y z
N MET A 1 9.91 -15.61 8.90
CA MET A 1 9.34 -14.52 8.07
C MET A 1 7.84 -14.31 8.31
N LYS A 2 6.98 -15.34 8.18
CA LYS A 2 5.50 -15.19 8.33
C LYS A 2 5.08 -14.48 9.62
N ASN A 3 5.70 -14.81 10.76
CA ASN A 3 5.40 -14.16 12.05
C ASN A 3 5.72 -12.66 12.07
N GLN A 4 6.81 -12.21 11.42
CA GLN A 4 7.17 -10.78 11.41
C GLN A 4 6.23 -9.98 10.49
N ILE A 5 5.85 -10.54 9.35
CA ILE A 5 4.88 -9.90 8.45
C ILE A 5 3.50 -9.81 9.12
N ASN A 6 3.06 -10.87 9.82
CA ASN A 6 1.82 -10.85 10.61
C ASN A 6 1.84 -9.76 11.69
N LEU A 7 2.95 -9.64 12.44
CA LEU A 7 3.09 -8.60 13.48
C LEU A 7 3.04 -7.19 12.88
N THR A 8 3.67 -6.98 11.72
CA THR A 8 3.57 -5.70 11.00
C THR A 8 2.15 -5.45 10.51
N TRP A 9 1.50 -6.44 9.90
CA TRP A 9 0.14 -6.37 9.40
C TRP A 9 -0.88 -6.01 10.48
N ASN A 10 -0.77 -6.62 11.66
CA ASN A 10 -1.69 -6.38 12.77
C ASN A 10 -1.56 -4.97 13.36
N LYS A 11 -0.45 -4.27 13.11
CA LYS A 11 -0.24 -2.88 13.52
C LYS A 11 -0.70 -1.87 12.46
N LEU A 12 -1.17 -2.34 11.31
CA LEU A 12 -1.70 -1.46 10.27
C LEU A 12 -3.15 -1.09 10.57
N THR A 13 -3.50 0.16 10.32
CA THR A 13 -4.90 0.62 10.30
C THR A 13 -5.64 0.01 9.13
N ASP A 14 -6.97 0.06 9.14
CA ASP A 14 -7.77 -0.49 8.05
C ASP A 14 -7.54 0.28 6.74
N ILE A 15 -7.31 1.59 6.80
CA ILE A 15 -6.94 2.39 5.64
C ILE A 15 -5.59 1.93 5.06
N GLU A 16 -4.58 1.72 5.91
CA GLU A 16 -3.27 1.22 5.48
C GLU A 16 -3.39 -0.16 4.82
N LYS A 17 -4.19 -1.06 5.38
CA LYS A 17 -4.46 -2.39 4.80
C LYS A 17 -5.17 -2.27 3.47
N GLN A 18 -6.20 -1.44 3.35
CA GLN A 18 -6.94 -1.22 2.10
C GLN A 18 -6.01 -0.72 0.98
N ILE A 19 -5.10 0.21 1.29
CA ILE A 19 -4.11 0.72 0.33
C ILE A 19 -3.18 -0.41 -0.14
N LEU A 20 -2.61 -1.20 0.79
CA LEU A 20 -1.72 -2.31 0.44
C LEU A 20 -2.42 -3.37 -0.40
N LEU A 21 -3.63 -3.80 0.00
CA LEU A 21 -4.42 -4.79 -0.72
C LEU A 21 -4.75 -4.30 -2.13
N LYS A 22 -5.16 -3.04 -2.28
CA LYS A 22 -5.48 -2.48 -3.60
C LYS A 22 -4.27 -2.46 -4.52
N ILE A 23 -3.10 -2.06 -4.02
CA ILE A 23 -1.86 -2.08 -4.80
C ILE A 23 -1.45 -3.54 -5.12
N ALA A 24 -1.60 -4.48 -4.19
CA ALA A 24 -1.29 -5.89 -4.40
C ALA A 24 -2.14 -6.55 -5.50
N GLN A 25 -3.42 -6.19 -5.57
CA GLN A 25 -4.37 -6.67 -6.57
C GLN A 25 -4.06 -6.16 -7.99
N ASN A 26 -3.31 -5.07 -8.11
CA ASN A 26 -2.95 -4.49 -9.41
C ASN A 26 -1.61 -5.03 -9.92
N ASN A 27 -1.53 -5.20 -11.24
CA ASN A 27 -0.29 -5.63 -11.90
C ASN A 27 0.67 -4.46 -12.16
N GLN A 28 0.16 -3.24 -12.17
CA GLN A 28 0.94 -2.02 -12.37
C GLN A 28 1.00 -1.20 -11.07
N PRO A 29 2.10 -0.45 -10.83
CA PRO A 29 2.15 0.54 -9.75
C PRO A 29 1.05 1.58 -9.89
N LEU A 30 0.51 2.05 -8.78
CA LEU A 30 -0.61 3.00 -8.78
C LEU A 30 -0.15 4.39 -8.31
N SER A 31 -0.71 5.44 -8.90
CA SER A 31 -0.58 6.80 -8.41
C SER A 31 -1.46 7.04 -7.17
N ARG A 32 -1.18 8.14 -6.46
CA ARG A 32 -2.05 8.59 -5.36
C ARG A 32 -3.49 8.83 -5.81
N GLU A 33 -3.69 9.50 -6.95
CA GLU A 33 -5.05 9.73 -7.48
C GLU A 33 -5.75 8.41 -7.80
N GLU A 34 -5.05 7.46 -8.44
CA GLU A 34 -5.64 6.16 -8.78
C GLU A 34 -6.04 5.37 -7.52
N ILE A 35 -5.20 5.36 -6.49
CA ILE A 35 -5.53 4.71 -5.20
C ILE A 35 -6.75 5.38 -4.56
N LYS A 36 -6.81 6.72 -4.58
CA LYS A 36 -7.94 7.49 -4.04
C LYS A 36 -9.24 7.13 -4.75
N ASP A 37 -9.23 7.14 -6.08
CA ASP A 37 -10.42 6.87 -6.89
C ASP A 37 -10.88 5.42 -6.72
N LEU A 38 -9.95 4.46 -6.69
CA LEU A 38 -10.23 3.04 -6.51
C LEU A 38 -10.77 2.66 -5.12
N LEU A 39 -10.45 3.45 -4.09
CA LEU A 39 -10.88 3.19 -2.71
C LEU A 39 -11.97 4.15 -2.22
N SER A 40 -12.32 5.18 -3.01
CA SER A 40 -13.27 6.23 -2.61
C SER A 40 -12.93 6.88 -1.26
N LEU A 41 -11.64 6.98 -0.93
CA LEU A 41 -11.16 7.53 0.35
C LEU A 41 -10.97 9.05 0.28
N SER A 42 -10.97 9.69 1.46
CA SER A 42 -10.65 11.12 1.54
C SER A 42 -9.19 11.38 1.17
N SER A 43 -8.89 12.61 0.70
CA SER A 43 -7.50 13.00 0.41
C SER A 43 -6.60 12.87 1.64
N THR A 44 -7.13 13.16 2.83
CA THR A 44 -6.38 13.08 4.10
C THR A 44 -6.05 11.64 4.47
N ASP A 45 -7.00 10.72 4.35
CA ASP A 45 -6.80 9.29 4.63
C ASP A 45 -5.75 8.69 3.69
N ILE A 46 -5.84 9.03 2.40
CA ILE A 46 -4.87 8.60 1.39
C ILE A 46 -3.47 9.13 1.69
N ILE A 47 -3.33 10.43 2.00
CA ILE A 47 -2.03 11.05 2.29
C ILE A 47 -1.40 10.40 3.53
N ASN A 48 -2.17 10.28 4.62
CA ASN A 48 -1.68 9.72 5.88
C ASN A 48 -1.33 8.24 5.74
N GLY A 49 -2.17 7.46 5.07
CA GLY A 49 -1.94 6.03 4.82
C GLY A 49 -0.69 5.81 3.98
N ILE A 50 -0.55 6.48 2.84
CA ILE A 50 0.63 6.37 1.97
C ILE A 50 1.90 6.81 2.71
N GLN A 51 1.85 7.93 3.44
CA GLN A 51 3.01 8.44 4.17
C GLN A 51 3.47 7.46 5.26
N SER A 52 2.53 6.91 6.04
CA SER A 52 2.83 5.94 7.08
C SER A 52 3.41 4.64 6.49
N LEU A 53 2.79 4.09 5.44
CA LEU A 53 3.29 2.89 4.75
C LEU A 53 4.68 3.10 4.13
N THR A 54 4.93 4.28 3.56
CA THR A 54 6.25 4.62 2.98
C THR A 54 7.32 4.71 4.07
N ARG A 55 7.02 5.34 5.22
CA ARG A 55 7.94 5.41 6.38
C ARG A 55 8.28 4.03 6.95
N ARG A 56 7.37 3.08 6.84
CA ARG A 56 7.55 1.69 7.27
C ARG A 56 8.16 0.79 6.19
N TYR A 57 8.56 1.35 5.04
CA TYR A 57 9.10 0.60 3.89
C TYR A 57 8.15 -0.46 3.33
N LEU A 58 6.84 -0.30 3.55
CA LEU A 58 5.81 -1.17 2.98
C LEU A 58 5.39 -0.72 1.59
N LEU A 59 5.55 0.57 1.29
CA LEU A 59 5.43 1.14 -0.05
C LEU A 59 6.76 1.73 -0.49
N THR A 60 7.11 1.46 -1.74
CA THR A 60 8.22 2.09 -2.43
C THR A 60 7.67 3.05 -3.48
N LYS A 61 8.22 4.26 -3.49
CA LYS A 61 7.89 5.31 -4.44
C LYS A 61 8.88 5.28 -5.61
N SER A 62 8.38 5.28 -6.84
CA SER A 62 9.18 5.60 -8.02
C SER A 62 8.75 6.94 -8.62
N LYS A 63 9.72 7.68 -9.16
CA LYS A 63 9.50 8.94 -9.89
C LYS A 63 10.03 8.75 -11.31
N SER A 64 9.13 8.65 -12.29
CA SER A 64 9.48 8.84 -13.70
C SER A 64 8.79 10.10 -14.24
N GLN A 65 7.53 9.98 -14.66
CA GLN A 65 6.67 11.08 -15.11
C GLN A 65 5.56 11.37 -14.09
N LYS A 66 5.08 10.35 -13.39
CA LYS A 66 4.11 10.42 -12.29
C LYS A 66 4.69 9.73 -11.07
N THR A 67 4.38 10.23 -9.87
CA THR A 67 4.70 9.50 -8.64
C THR A 67 3.76 8.31 -8.55
N VAL A 68 4.32 7.10 -8.57
CA VAL A 68 3.59 5.85 -8.40
C VAL A 68 4.18 5.03 -7.25
N PHE A 69 3.34 4.15 -6.70
CA PHE A 69 3.64 3.34 -5.53
C PHE A 69 3.54 1.86 -5.88
N HIS A 70 4.50 1.09 -5.40
CA HIS A 70 4.51 -0.37 -5.50
C HIS A 70 4.89 -0.98 -4.15
N ILE A 71 4.54 -2.25 -3.97
CA ILE A 71 4.91 -3.06 -2.80
C ILE A 71 5.95 -4.10 -3.21
N SER A 72 6.70 -4.65 -2.25
CA SER A 72 7.63 -5.75 -2.51
C SER A 72 6.88 -7.02 -2.93
N ARG A 73 7.56 -7.90 -3.68
CA ARG A 73 7.01 -9.20 -4.09
C ARG A 73 6.50 -10.02 -2.90
N ILE A 74 7.28 -10.06 -1.81
CA ILE A 74 6.92 -10.79 -0.58
C ILE A 74 5.64 -10.22 0.04
N MET A 75 5.50 -8.89 0.10
CA MET A 75 4.28 -8.26 0.62
C MET A 75 3.08 -8.51 -0.30
N LYS A 76 3.29 -8.52 -1.62
CA LYS A 76 2.24 -8.86 -2.60
C LYS A 76 1.75 -10.29 -2.42
N GLU A 77 2.65 -11.27 -2.32
CA GLU A 77 2.31 -12.67 -2.04
C GLU A 77 1.59 -12.81 -0.70
N TYR A 78 2.03 -12.10 0.34
CA TYR A 78 1.33 -12.09 1.63
C TYR A 78 -0.11 -11.57 1.52
N CYS A 79 -0.32 -10.47 0.79
CA CYS A 79 -1.64 -9.86 0.58
C CYS A 79 -2.60 -10.73 -0.24
N GLN A 80 -2.11 -11.71 -1.02
CA GLN A 80 -2.97 -12.63 -1.78
C GLN A 80 -3.67 -13.68 -0.91
N HIS A 81 -3.28 -13.79 0.37
CA HIS A 81 -3.81 -14.76 1.33
C HIS A 81 -4.64 -14.11 2.45
N TRP A 82 -5.08 -12.86 2.26
CA TRP A 82 -5.93 -12.08 3.16
C TRP A 82 -7.13 -11.51 2.39
#